data_AF-A0A2N2KCM2-F1
#
_entry.id   AF-A0A2N2KCM2-F1
#
_cell.length_a   1.000
_cell.length_b   1.000
_cell.length_c   1.000
_cell.angle_alpha   90.00
_cell.angle_beta   90.00
_cell.angle_gamma   90.00
#
_symmetry.space_group_name_H-M   'P 1'
#
loop_
_entity.id
_entity.type
_entity.pdbx_description
1 polymer ?
#
loop_
_entity_poly.entity_id
_entity_poly.type
_entity_poly.pdbx_seq_one_letter_code
_entity_poly.pdbx_strand_id
1 'polypeptide(L)' 'MKGDRKGQWSIRINDRWRICFEWHGGDAEKVEIVDYH' A
#
# COMPACT_ATOMS: atom_id res chain seq x y z
N MET A 1 9.85 -17.70 4.20
CA MET A 1 10.12 -16.57 5.12
C MET A 1 9.31 -15.37 4.62
N LYS A 2 8.21 -15.04 5.30
CA LYS A 2 7.33 -13.92 4.95
C LYS A 2 8.02 -12.65 5.42
N GLY A 3 8.62 -11.92 4.48
CA GLY A 3 9.46 -10.75 4.73
C GLY A 3 8.76 -9.69 5.57
N ASP A 4 9.52 -9.16 6.52
CA ASP A 4 9.21 -8.15 7.52
C ASP A 4 8.76 -6.79 6.95
N ARG A 5 7.58 -6.72 6.32
CA ARG A 5 6.90 -5.44 6.08
C ARG A 5 5.67 -5.31 6.96
N LYS A 6 5.87 -5.39 8.28
CA LYS A 6 4.88 -4.94 9.26
C LYS A 6 4.77 -3.40 9.13
N GLY A 7 3.75 -2.91 8.44
CA GLY A 7 3.49 -1.48 8.28
C GLY A 7 3.04 -1.04 6.89
N GLN A 8 3.20 -1.87 5.86
CA GLN A 8 2.69 -1.57 4.52
C GLN A 8 1.29 -2.12 4.31
N TRP A 9 0.41 -1.25 3.83
CA TRP A 9 -0.99 -1.50 3.53
C TRP A 9 -1.25 -1.22 2.06
N SER A 10 -2.29 -1.84 1.53
CA SER A 10 -2.73 -1.52 0.18
C SER A 10 -4.24 -1.60 0.01
N ILE A 11 -4.78 -0.65 -0.74
CA ILE A 11 -6.20 -0.56 -1.08
C ILE A 11 -6.33 -0.76 -2.57
N ARG A 12 -7.21 -1.68 -2.97
CA ARG A 12 -7.57 -1.88 -4.38
C ARG A 12 -8.68 -0.89 -4.74
N ILE A 13 -8.46 -0.07 -5.76
CA ILE A 13 -9.47 0.87 -6.27
C ILE A 13 -10.37 0.16 -7.29
N ASN A 14 -9.77 -0.60 -8.21
CA ASN A 14 -10.47 -1.45 -9.20
C ASN A 14 -9.49 -2.53 -9.72
N ASP A 15 -9.85 -3.23 -10.79
CA ASP A 15 -9.03 -4.32 -11.34
C ASP A 15 -7.66 -3.88 -11.88
N ARG A 16 -7.44 -2.58 -12.07
CA ARG A 16 -6.17 -2.01 -12.59
C ARG A 16 -5.36 -1.28 -11.53
N TRP A 17 -6.02 -0.57 -10.62
CA TRP A 17 -5.33 0.36 -9.72
C TRP A 17 -5.25 -0.14 -8.28
N ARG A 18 -4.06 -0.05 -7.70
CA ARG A 18 -3.80 -0.30 -6.28
C ARG A 18 -3.04 0.89 -5.67
N ILE A 19 -3.49 1.35 -4.51
CA ILE A 19 -2.76 2.29 -3.67
C ILE A 19 -1.97 1.48 -2.65
N CYS A 20 -0.68 1.76 -2.53
CA CYS A 20 0.19 1.23 -1.48
C CYS A 20 0.59 2.38 -0.55
N PHE A 21 0.58 2.16 0.76
CA PHE A 21 0.97 3.18 1.74
C PHE A 21 1.49 2.53 3.02
N GLU A 22 2.26 3.28 3.79
CA GLU A 22 2.70 2.91 5.13
C GLU A 22 1.77 3.57 6.16
N TRP A 23 1.39 2.82 7.20
CA TRP A 23 0.57 3.39 8.29
C TRP A 23 1.45 3.66 9.50
N HIS A 24 1.56 4.94 9.87
CA HIS A 24 2.40 5.37 10.97
C HIS A 24 1.63 6.37 11.85
N GLY A 25 1.46 6.05 13.13
CA GLY A 25 0.88 6.98 14.11
C GLY A 25 -0.57 7.43 13.88
N GLY A 26 -1.30 6.85 12.92
CA GLY A 26 -2.65 7.30 12.52
C GLY A 26 -2.69 7.99 11.15
N ASP A 27 -1.53 8.21 10.55
CA ASP A 27 -1.37 8.84 9.24
C ASP A 27 -0.89 7.83 8.19
N ALA A 28 -1.24 8.11 6.94
CA ALA A 28 -0.76 7.37 5.78
C ALA A 28 0.47 8.07 5.18
N GLU A 29 1.62 7.42 5.26
CA GLU A 29 2.89 7.87 4.71
C GLU A 29 3.27 7.07 3.45
N LYS A 30 4.19 7.60 2.64
CA LYS A 30 4.70 6.94 1.42
C LYS A 30 3.60 6.35 0.52
N VAL A 31 2.59 7.16 0.25
CA VAL A 31 1.45 6.78 -0.58
C VAL A 31 1.87 6.74 -2.05
N GLU A 32 1.74 5.57 -2.67
CA GLU A 32 2.07 5.32 -4.07
C GLU A 32 0.85 4.71 -4.80
N ILE A 33 0.59 5.18 -6.02
CA ILE A 33 -0.43 4.61 -6.89
C ILE A 33 0.28 3.75 -7.93
N VAL A 34 -0.05 2.47 -7.96
CA VAL A 34 0.51 1.50 -8.90
C VAL A 34 -0.60 1.01 -9.82
N ASP A 35 -0.34 1.10 -11.13
CA ASP A 35 -1.14 0.47 -12.17
C ASP A 35 -0.60 -0.94 -12.42
N TYR A 36 -1.50 -1.92 -12.41
CA TYR A 36 -1.20 -3.27 -12.84
C TYR A 36 -1.83 -3.47 -14.22
N HIS A 37 -0.97 -3.55 -15.25
CA HIS A 37 -1.32 -3.97 -16.61
C HIS A 37 -0.90 -5.42 -16.85
#